data_AF-A0A453E6T3-F1
#
_entry.id   AF-A0A453E6T3-F1
#
_cell.length_a   1.000
_cell.length_b   1.000
_cell.length_c   1.000
_cell.angle_alpha   90.00
_cell.angle_beta   90.00
_cell.angle_gamma   90.00
#
_symmetry.space_group_name_H-M   'P 1'
#
loop_
_entity.id
_entity.type
_entity.pdbx_description
1 polymer ?
#
loop_
_entity_poly.entity_id
_entity_poly.type
_entity_poly.pdbx_seq_one_letter_code
_entity_poly.pdbx_strand_id
1 'polypeptide(L)'
;IVHWRNHVKFPDDSRLSPEARDLICRLLCDVDHRIGGAGADQIKAHPWFRGVAWDKLYEMEAAFKPQVNDELDTQNFMKFDEMDNSPPARTGSGPSRKVCTLRFIN
;
A
#
# COMPACT_ATOMS: atom_id res chain seq x y z
N ILE A 1 -7.82 7.42 13.37
CA ILE A 1 -9.27 7.06 13.27
C ILE A 1 -9.85 7.17 14.67
N VAL A 2 -10.68 8.17 14.93
CA VAL A 2 -11.03 8.58 16.30
C VAL A 2 -12.16 7.74 16.91
N HIS A 3 -13.08 7.22 16.10
CA HIS A 3 -14.26 6.46 16.55
C HIS A 3 -14.29 5.00 16.06
N TRP A 4 -13.13 4.37 15.86
CA TRP A 4 -13.04 3.02 15.29
C TRP A 4 -13.87 1.98 16.08
N ARG A 5 -13.92 2.09 17.41
CA ARG A 5 -14.68 1.18 18.29
C ARG A 5 -16.17 1.11 17.97
N ASN A 6 -16.74 2.20 17.43
CA ASN A 6 -18.18 2.28 17.16
C ASN A 6 -18.53 1.93 15.70
N HIS A 7 -17.55 1.99 14.80
CA HIS A 7 -17.77 1.90 13.36
C HIS A 7 -17.16 0.67 12.69
N VAL A 8 -16.20 -0.01 13.33
CA VAL A 8 -15.69 -1.28 12.82
C VAL A 8 -16.75 -2.35 13.07
N LYS A 9 -17.51 -2.65 12.01
CA LYS A 9 -18.51 -3.71 11.98
C LYS A 9 -18.19 -4.64 10.82
N PHE A 10 -18.37 -5.93 11.05
CA PHE A 10 -18.23 -6.96 10.03
C PHE A 10 -19.64 -7.41 9.67
N PRO A 11 -20.10 -7.17 8.43
CA PRO A 11 -21.39 -7.66 7.96
C PRO A 11 -21.48 -9.19 8.05
N ASP A 12 -22.68 -9.73 8.27
CA ASP A 12 -22.88 -11.19 8.38
C ASP A 12 -22.62 -11.93 7.05
N ASP A 13 -22.75 -11.22 5.92
CA ASP A 13 -22.43 -11.70 4.59
C ASP A 13 -20.94 -11.57 4.24
N SER A 14 -20.12 -10.99 5.14
CA SER A 14 -18.68 -10.94 4.93
C SER A 14 -18.06 -12.33 5.02
N ARG A 15 -17.43 -12.77 3.93
CA ARG A 15 -16.73 -14.07 3.85
C ARG A 15 -15.37 -14.02 4.55
N LEU A 16 -15.32 -13.53 5.79
CA LEU A 16 -14.10 -13.39 6.58
C LEU A 16 -13.91 -14.59 7.51
N SER A 17 -12.70 -15.14 7.53
CA SER A 17 -12.36 -16.15 8.53
C SER A 17 -12.24 -15.52 9.93
N PRO A 18 -12.41 -16.31 11.01
CA PRO A 18 -12.18 -15.83 12.37
C PRO A 18 -10.81 -15.18 12.57
N GLU A 19 -9.76 -15.76 11.97
CA GLU A 19 -8.39 -15.25 12.03
C GLU A 19 -8.24 -13.92 11.27
N ALA A 20 -8.92 -13.76 10.14
CA ALA A 20 -8.92 -12.51 9.38
C ALA A 20 -9.57 -11.39 10.21
N ARG A 21 -10.71 -11.69 10.85
CA ARG A 21 -11.40 -10.77 11.75
C ARG A 21 -10.54 -10.40 12.95
N ASP A 22 -9.88 -11.37 13.58
CA ASP A 22 -8.96 -11.13 14.70
C ASP A 22 -7.79 -10.22 14.29
N LEU A 23 -7.16 -10.48 13.13
CA LEU A 23 -6.08 -9.64 12.61
C LEU A 23 -6.53 -8.19 12.41
N ILE A 24 -7.68 -7.98 11.77
CA ILE A 24 -8.23 -6.64 11.53
C ILE A 24 -8.47 -5.91 12.86
N CYS A 25 -9.08 -6.58 13.85
CA CYS A 25 -9.31 -6.00 15.17
C CYS A 25 -8.01 -5.63 15.91
N ARG A 26 -6.97 -6.47 15.81
CA ARG A 26 -5.65 -6.22 16.43
C ARG A 26 -4.84 -5.12 15.75
N LEU A 27 -5.12 -4.84 14.48
CA LEU A 27 -4.54 -3.71 13.74
C LEU A 27 -5.31 -2.41 14.00
N LEU A 28 -6.64 -2.49 13.96
CA LEU A 28 -7.56 -1.37 14.19
C LEU A 28 -7.89 -1.22 15.67
N CYS A 29 -6.88 -0.98 16.50
CA CYS A 29 -7.05 -0.69 17.91
C CYS A 29 -6.25 0.55 18.36
N ASP A 30 -6.23 0.81 19.67
CA ASP A 30 -5.39 1.86 20.26
C ASP A 30 -3.91 1.61 19.96
N VAL A 31 -3.15 2.69 19.83
CA VAL A 31 -1.72 2.61 19.45
C VAL A 31 -0.92 1.71 20.38
N ASP A 32 -1.15 1.81 21.69
CA ASP A 32 -0.40 1.04 22.70
C ASP A 32 -0.68 -0.47 22.66
N HIS A 33 -1.79 -0.88 22.05
CA HIS A 33 -2.22 -2.28 21.94
C HIS A 33 -2.08 -2.84 20.53
N ARG A 34 -1.66 -2.02 19.56
CA ARG A 34 -1.60 -2.42 18.16
C ARG A 34 -0.52 -3.46 17.94
N ILE A 35 -0.92 -4.58 17.34
CA ILE A 35 0.03 -5.61 16.92
C ILE A 35 1.03 -5.00 15.92
N GLY A 36 2.32 -5.30 16.10
CA GLY A 36 3.39 -4.70 15.29
C GLY A 36 4.06 -3.49 15.94
N GLY A 37 3.58 -3.02 17.09
CA GLY A 37 4.23 -1.93 17.84
C GLY A 37 5.68 -2.24 18.25
N ALA A 38 5.99 -3.50 18.51
CA ALA A 38 7.35 -3.97 18.82
C ALA A 38 8.11 -4.49 17.58
N GLY A 39 7.55 -4.37 16.38
CA GLY A 39 8.13 -4.85 15.13
C GLY A 39 7.23 -5.78 14.34
N ALA A 40 7.55 -5.95 13.06
CA ALA A 40 6.72 -6.68 12.10
C ALA A 40 6.54 -8.18 12.42
N ASP A 41 7.42 -8.78 13.21
CA ASP A 41 7.37 -10.22 13.51
C ASP A 41 6.11 -10.61 14.30
N GLN A 42 5.56 -9.69 15.10
CA GLN A 42 4.26 -9.90 15.75
C GLN A 42 3.14 -10.10 14.72
N ILE A 43 3.17 -9.34 13.62
CA ILE A 43 2.19 -9.44 12.53
C ILE A 43 2.42 -10.73 11.75
N LYS A 44 3.67 -11.03 11.39
CA LYS A 44 4.05 -12.24 10.64
C LYS A 44 3.68 -13.53 11.36
N ALA A 45 3.75 -13.53 12.69
CA ALA A 45 3.41 -14.68 13.54
C ALA A 45 1.89 -14.88 13.75
N HIS A 46 1.04 -13.95 13.27
CA HIS A 46 -0.40 -14.05 13.46
C HIS A 46 -0.99 -15.28 12.74
N PRO A 47 -1.94 -16.02 13.33
CA PRO A 47 -2.51 -17.24 12.74
C PRO A 47 -3.09 -17.08 11.33
N TRP A 48 -3.55 -15.88 10.98
CA TRP A 48 -4.03 -15.56 9.63
C TRP A 48 -2.97 -15.81 8.54
N PHE A 49 -1.69 -15.62 8.87
CA PHE A 49 -0.56 -15.83 7.96
C PHE A 49 0.05 -17.25 8.07
N ARG A 50 -0.65 -18.20 8.67
CA ARG A 50 -0.16 -19.59 8.78
C ARG A 50 0.13 -20.15 7.39
N GLY A 51 1.35 -20.65 7.21
CA GLY A 51 1.80 -21.22 5.93
C GLY A 51 2.52 -20.23 5.01
N VAL A 52 2.57 -18.93 5.36
CA VAL A 52 3.38 -17.97 4.62
C VAL A 52 4.86 -18.16 4.96
N ALA A 53 5.66 -18.49 3.95
CA ALA A 53 7.11 -18.57 4.07
C ALA A 53 7.72 -17.18 3.82
N TRP A 54 7.76 -16.35 4.86
CA TRP A 54 8.17 -14.94 4.76
C TRP A 54 9.54 -14.71 4.13
N ASP A 55 10.51 -15.59 4.40
CA ASP A 55 11.86 -15.50 3.82
C ASP A 55 11.91 -15.80 2.32
N LYS A 56 10.85 -16.43 1.78
CA LYS A 56 10.71 -16.81 0.38
C LYS A 56 9.53 -16.11 -0.30
N LEU A 57 9.03 -15.02 0.28
CA LEU A 57 7.81 -14.35 -0.20
C LEU A 57 7.90 -13.95 -1.69
N TYR A 58 9.08 -13.53 -2.15
CA TYR A 58 9.33 -13.17 -3.56
C TYR A 58 9.43 -14.38 -4.50
N GLU A 59 9.70 -15.57 -3.97
CA GLU A 59 9.76 -16.83 -4.73
C GLU A 59 8.41 -17.54 -4.76
N MET A 60 7.52 -17.23 -3.80
CA MET A 60 6.18 -17.81 -3.74
C MET A 60 5.34 -17.41 -4.95
N GLU A 61 4.51 -18.33 -5.42
CA GLU A 61 3.55 -18.02 -6.47
C GLU A 61 2.55 -16.96 -5.99
N ALA A 62 2.49 -15.84 -6.70
CA ALA A 62 1.52 -14.79 -6.44
C ALA A 62 0.09 -15.31 -6.63
N ALA A 63 -0.80 -14.98 -5.69
CA ALA A 63 -2.21 -15.38 -5.74
C ALA A 63 -2.94 -14.83 -6.99
N PHE A 64 -2.43 -13.74 -7.56
CA PHE A 64 -2.92 -13.17 -8.81
C PHE A 64 -1.75 -12.67 -9.64
N LYS A 65 -1.73 -13.06 -10.93
CA LYS A 65 -0.78 -12.61 -11.93
C LYS A 65 -1.57 -11.81 -12.99
N PRO A 66 -1.45 -10.47 -13.04
CA PRO A 66 -2.13 -9.67 -14.05
C PRO A 66 -1.62 -10.03 -15.44
N GLN A 67 -2.49 -9.91 -16.45
CA GLN A 67 -2.09 -10.10 -17.84
C GLN A 67 -1.32 -8.86 -18.32
N VAL A 68 -0.18 -9.08 -18.96
CA VAL A 68 0.64 -8.03 -19.57
C VAL A 68 1.06 -8.55 -20.95
N ASN A 69 0.62 -7.87 -22.00
CA ASN A 69 0.85 -8.31 -23.38
C ASN A 69 2.22 -7.88 -23.90
N ASP A 70 2.66 -6.66 -23.55
CA ASP A 70 3.93 -6.07 -23.97
C ASP A 70 4.40 -4.95 -23.01
N GLU A 71 5.58 -4.39 -23.29
CA GLU A 71 6.23 -3.36 -22.44
C GLU A 71 5.45 -2.03 -22.34
N LEU A 72 4.57 -1.74 -23.30
CA LEU A 72 3.74 -0.54 -23.33
C LEU A 72 2.29 -0.81 -22.89
N ASP A 73 1.98 -2.04 -22.44
CA ASP A 73 0.64 -2.43 -22.01
C ASP A 73 0.23 -1.73 -20.70
N THR A 74 -0.71 -0.79 -20.80
CA THR A 74 -1.27 -0.06 -19.66
C THR A 74 -2.66 -0.57 -19.24
N GLN A 75 -3.10 -1.77 -19.67
CA GLN A 75 -4.47 -2.24 -19.43
C GLN A 75 -4.82 -2.45 -17.94
N ASN A 76 -3.82 -2.68 -17.10
CA ASN A 76 -3.98 -2.82 -15.65
C ASN A 76 -4.04 -1.47 -14.91
N PHE A 77 -3.97 -0.35 -15.64
CA PHE A 77 -4.08 1.00 -15.10
C PHE A 77 -5.40 1.66 -15.55
N MET A 78 -5.86 2.64 -14.78
CA MET A 78 -7.00 3.46 -15.17
C MET A 78 -6.62 4.31 -16.39
N LYS A 79 -7.54 4.45 -17.34
CA LYS A 79 -7.37 5.38 -18.46
C LYS A 79 -7.64 6.80 -17.96
N PHE A 80 -6.78 7.73 -18.36
CA PHE A 80 -6.99 9.15 -18.15
C PHE A 80 -7.18 9.82 -19.51
N ASP A 81 -8.01 10.84 -19.53
CA ASP A 81 -8.08 11.72 -20.70
C ASP A 81 -6.73 12.40 -20.87
N GLU A 82 -6.24 12.46 -22.11
CA GLU A 82 -5.07 13.25 -22.42
C GLU A 82 -5.41 14.72 -22.11
N MET A 83 -4.77 15.30 -21.09
CA MET A 83 -4.88 16.74 -20.85
C MET A 83 -4.50 17.44 -22.16
N ASP A 84 -5.40 18.28 -22.67
CA ASP A 84 -5.13 19.10 -23.83
C ASP A 84 -3.79 19.81 -23.60
N ASN A 85 -2.79 19.47 -24.40
CA ASN A 85 -1.44 20.03 -24.36
C ASN A 85 -1.43 21.49 -24.85
N SER A 86 -2.46 22.27 -24.49
CA SER A 86 -2.37 23.70 -24.53
C SER A 86 -1.20 24.08 -23.61
N PRO A 87 -0.13 24.69 -24.15
CA PRO A 87 0.96 25.12 -23.31
C PRO A 87 0.37 26.06 -22.25
N PRO A 88 0.66 25.86 -20.95
CA PRO A 88 0.21 26.79 -19.94
C PRO A 88 0.67 28.18 -20.37
N ALA A 89 -0.28 29.12 -20.50
CA ALA A 89 0.04 30.50 -20.81
C ALA A 89 1.17 30.93 -19.87
N ARG A 90 2.32 31.30 -20.43
CA ARG A 90 3.53 31.64 -19.67
C ARG A 90 3.22 32.81 -18.75
N THR A 91 2.79 32.54 -17.52
CA THR A 91 2.81 33.53 -16.44
C THR A 91 4.23 33.53 -15.91
N GLY A 92 5.05 34.38 -16.50
CA GLY A 92 6.41 34.61 -16.03
C GLY A 92 6.40 35.21 -14.63
N SER A 93 7.09 34.56 -13.70
CA SER A 93 7.57 35.19 -12.46
C SER A 93 8.78 34.44 -11.88
N GLY A 94 9.96 34.79 -12.40
CA GLY A 94 11.17 35.01 -11.59
C GLY A 94 12.04 33.80 -11.19
N PRO A 95 13.38 33.95 -11.15
CA PRO A 95 14.30 32.87 -10.82
C PRO A 95 14.57 32.79 -9.31
N SER A 96 14.54 31.59 -8.75
CA SER A 96 15.29 31.25 -7.54
C SER A 96 15.97 29.91 -7.72
N ARG A 97 17.15 29.96 -8.35
CA ARG A 97 18.10 28.85 -8.33
C ARG A 97 18.65 28.74 -6.90
N LYS A 98 18.26 27.71 -6.15
CA LYS A 98 19.11 27.15 -5.11
C LYS A 98 19.73 25.87 -5.67
N VAL A 99 21.02 25.98 -6.01
CA VAL A 99 21.84 24.86 -6.44
C VAL A 99 22.14 24.02 -5.21
N CYS A 100 21.66 22.77 -5.18
CA CYS A 100 22.10 21.77 -4.22
C CYS A 100 23.11 20.87 -4.95
N THR A 101 24.40 21.14 -4.79
CA THR A 101 25.47 20.34 -5.39
C THR A 101 25.69 19.10 -4.52
N LEU A 102 25.19 17.93 -4.95
CA LEU A 102 25.68 16.67 -4.42
C LEU A 102 26.89 16.25 -5.27
N ARG A 103 28.09 16.39 -4.70
CA ARG A 103 29.32 15.81 -5.26
C ARG A 103 29.21 14.29 -5.13
N PHE A 104 29.16 13.59 -6.25
CA PHE A 104 29.51 12.18 -6.27
C PHE A 104 31.03 12.08 -6.08
N ILE A 105 31.45 11.45 -4.97
CA ILE A 105 32.82 10.96 -4.82
C ILE A 105 32.84 9.55 -5.42
N ASN A 106 33.83 9.36 -6.28
CA ASN A 106 34.14 8.16 -7.06
C ASN A 106 34.37 6.91 -6.20
#